data_AF-A0A0C2GMX5-F1
#
_entry.id   AF-A0A0C2GMX5-F1
#
_cell.length_a   1.000
_cell.length_b   1.000
_cell.length_c   1.000
_cell.angle_alpha   90.00
_cell.angle_beta   90.00
_cell.angle_gamma   90.00
#
_symmetry.space_group_name_H-M   'P 1'
#
loop_
_entity.id
_entity.type
_entity.pdbx_description
1 polymer ?
#
loop_
_entity_poly.entity_id
_entity_poly.type
_entity_poly.pdbx_seq_one_letter_code
_entity_poly.pdbx_strand_id
1 'polypeptide(L)'
;MSSIPSTRFLAENCPQIFYAQEAWVMQRIEAAIECAIKSRKYGALITETFDLARSQAQSAVKKGLTPFPVVVKDCFAVEGYAMTCASKMLENYVPPYTATVVQRLLDKGGCIVGKANMDEFCMGTSSVLGHFGPVKSALTEDVADDWLVPGGSSGGSAVAVQLGVAEIGIGSDTGGSSRNPAAFNGVFGLKPTYGVLSRHGLVPLVNSLDVPSILAKSATSCWKSLEMMAGIDKQDSTSTELPLSAGCSSLSGLRIGVPKEYHNEFLSNDAWEVWNRAANLLHRKGAKIVEVSLPYTKYSLVCYQVISAADIASNMARYDSIEYGHRSKNEKSTFDLYASSRSEAFNTVVKRRIMAGNYFLMRE
;
A
#
# COMPACT_ATOMS: atom_id res chain seq x y z
N MET A 1 15.98 52.77 43.59
CA MET A 1 16.27 51.64 42.69
C MET A 1 14.96 50.92 42.40
N SER A 2 14.44 51.13 41.21
CA SER A 2 13.20 50.57 40.67
C SER A 2 13.42 49.13 40.21
N SER A 3 12.61 48.18 40.67
CA SER A 3 12.57 46.81 40.15
C SER A 3 11.19 46.50 39.55
N ILE A 4 11.25 46.06 38.31
CA ILE A 4 10.21 45.81 37.31
C ILE A 4 9.27 44.65 37.73
N PRO A 5 7.95 44.72 37.47
CA PRO A 5 7.07 43.55 37.59
C PRO A 5 7.15 42.67 36.32
N SER A 6 7.38 41.37 36.50
CA SER A 6 7.40 40.39 35.42
C SER A 6 6.00 40.14 34.88
N THR A 7 5.80 40.53 33.63
CA THR A 7 4.62 40.26 32.82
C THR A 7 4.53 38.78 32.44
N ARG A 8 3.63 38.04 33.09
CA ARG A 8 3.06 36.80 32.53
C ARG A 8 2.01 37.21 31.50
N PHE A 9 2.43 37.42 30.26
CA PHE A 9 1.49 37.60 29.15
C PHE A 9 1.01 36.24 28.63
N LEU A 10 -0.31 36.11 28.60
CA LEU A 10 -1.10 35.05 27.97
C LEU A 10 -0.68 34.89 26.50
N ALA A 11 -0.11 33.72 26.17
CA ALA A 11 0.22 33.33 24.80
C ALA A 11 -0.83 32.35 24.25
N GLU A 12 -2.10 32.66 24.43
CA GLU A 12 -3.20 31.89 23.86
C GLU A 12 -4.05 32.86 23.03
N ASN A 13 -4.05 32.67 21.71
CA ASN A 13 -4.84 33.40 20.68
C ASN A 13 -4.19 34.63 20.01
N CYS A 14 -3.04 34.44 19.33
CA CYS A 14 -2.56 35.41 18.33
C CYS A 14 -2.90 34.93 16.90
N PRO A 15 -3.76 35.63 16.14
CA PRO A 15 -4.18 35.24 14.79
C PRO A 15 -3.01 35.05 13.81
N GLN A 16 -1.93 35.83 13.94
CA GLN A 16 -0.78 35.77 13.04
C GLN A 16 0.00 34.44 13.13
N ILE A 17 0.06 33.83 14.32
CA ILE A 17 0.68 32.50 14.49
C ILE A 17 -0.18 31.43 13.81
N PHE A 18 -1.50 31.56 13.92
CA PHE A 18 -2.46 30.68 13.28
C PHE A 18 -2.36 30.75 11.75
N TYR A 19 -2.32 31.96 11.16
CA TYR A 19 -2.15 32.15 9.72
C TYR A 19 -0.80 31.62 9.18
N ALA A 20 0.30 31.81 9.93
CA ALA A 20 1.61 31.29 9.54
C ALA A 20 1.66 29.76 9.57
N GLN A 21 0.99 29.14 10.54
CA GLN A 21 0.88 27.68 10.64
C GLN A 21 -0.02 27.10 9.54
N GLU A 22 -1.16 27.74 9.23
CA GLU A 22 -2.03 27.35 8.11
C GLU A 22 -1.29 27.43 6.76
N ALA A 23 -0.51 28.49 6.52
CA ALA A 23 0.24 28.67 5.29
C ALA A 23 1.31 27.58 5.08
N TRP A 24 2.07 27.23 6.13
CA TRP A 24 3.09 26.19 6.07
C TRP A 24 2.48 24.79 5.83
N VAL A 25 1.35 24.51 6.47
CA VAL A 25 0.71 23.20 6.39
C VAL A 25 0.08 22.97 5.00
N MET A 26 -0.42 24.02 4.34
CA MET A 26 -0.84 23.96 2.94
C MET A 26 0.33 23.79 1.96
N GLN A 27 1.48 24.43 2.23
CA GLN A 27 2.70 24.26 1.43
C GLN A 27 3.17 22.81 1.38
N ARG A 28 2.95 22.02 2.44
CA ARG A 28 3.30 20.60 2.49
C ARG A 28 2.54 19.78 1.43
N ILE A 29 1.27 20.08 1.21
CA ILE A 29 0.44 19.40 0.20
C ILE A 29 0.81 19.86 -1.20
N GLU A 30 1.04 21.16 -1.40
CA GLU A 30 1.49 21.67 -2.70
C GLU A 30 2.87 21.11 -3.08
N ALA A 31 3.81 21.01 -2.13
CA ALA A 31 5.12 20.41 -2.37
C ALA A 31 5.01 18.94 -2.81
N ALA A 32 4.09 18.17 -2.22
CA ALA A 32 3.81 16.80 -2.61
C ALA A 32 3.22 16.71 -4.02
N ILE A 33 2.30 17.62 -4.39
CA ILE A 33 1.73 17.73 -5.74
C ILE A 33 2.81 18.10 -6.76
N GLU A 34 3.66 19.09 -6.47
CA GLU A 34 4.78 19.47 -7.33
C GLU A 34 5.75 18.29 -7.52
N CYS A 35 6.03 17.55 -6.46
CA CYS A 35 6.84 16.34 -6.52
C CYS A 35 6.19 15.30 -7.45
N ALA A 36 4.87 15.10 -7.35
CA ALA A 36 4.12 14.18 -8.21
C ALA A 36 4.27 14.55 -9.69
N ILE A 37 4.08 15.84 -10.01
CA ILE A 37 4.18 16.37 -11.39
C ILE A 37 5.59 16.14 -11.96
N LYS A 38 6.64 16.47 -11.19
CA LYS A 38 8.04 16.28 -11.60
C LYS A 38 8.41 14.79 -11.74
N SER A 39 7.68 13.92 -11.07
CA SER A 39 7.96 12.48 -10.98
C SER A 39 7.13 11.61 -11.93
N ARG A 40 6.30 12.20 -12.81
CA ARG A 40 5.44 11.45 -13.74
C ARG A 40 6.18 10.40 -14.57
N LYS A 41 7.45 10.64 -14.92
CA LYS A 41 8.29 9.69 -15.66
C LYS A 41 8.44 8.32 -15.00
N TYR A 42 8.21 8.22 -13.68
CA TYR A 42 8.28 6.97 -12.91
C TYR A 42 6.98 6.15 -12.93
N GLY A 43 5.87 6.69 -13.45
CA GLY A 43 4.60 5.94 -13.56
C GLY A 43 3.98 5.54 -12.22
N ALA A 44 4.30 6.25 -11.13
CA ALA A 44 3.89 5.87 -9.76
C ALA A 44 2.38 6.02 -9.50
N LEU A 45 1.69 6.90 -10.23
CA LEU A 45 0.25 7.17 -10.08
C LEU A 45 -0.49 6.81 -11.37
N ILE A 46 -1.66 6.20 -11.24
CA ILE A 46 -2.64 6.00 -12.34
C ILE A 46 -3.53 7.22 -12.46
N THR A 47 -4.05 7.70 -11.33
CA THR A 47 -4.95 8.85 -11.27
C THR A 47 -4.39 9.90 -10.33
N GLU A 48 -4.17 11.10 -10.84
CA GLU A 48 -3.78 12.26 -10.04
C GLU A 48 -5.04 12.90 -9.45
N THR A 49 -5.02 13.21 -8.15
CA THR A 49 -6.18 13.74 -7.42
C THR A 49 -5.84 15.06 -6.73
N PHE A 50 -5.08 15.92 -7.41
CA PHE A 50 -4.51 17.13 -6.81
C PHE A 50 -5.55 18.11 -6.28
N ASP A 51 -6.66 18.31 -6.99
CA ASP A 51 -7.73 19.19 -6.51
C ASP A 51 -8.47 18.60 -5.30
N LEU A 52 -8.61 17.27 -5.24
CA LEU A 52 -9.09 16.58 -4.04
C LEU A 52 -8.15 16.81 -2.87
N ALA A 53 -6.84 16.63 -3.07
CA ALA A 53 -5.85 16.82 -2.03
C ALA A 53 -5.92 18.23 -1.44
N ARG A 54 -6.05 19.26 -2.30
CA ARG A 54 -6.22 20.67 -1.87
C ARG A 54 -7.49 20.89 -1.07
N SER A 55 -8.61 20.37 -1.56
CA SER A 55 -9.90 20.47 -0.88
C SER A 55 -9.89 19.77 0.49
N GLN A 56 -9.32 18.55 0.54
CA GLN A 56 -9.13 17.80 1.78
C GLN A 56 -8.22 18.53 2.76
N ALA A 57 -7.15 19.16 2.28
CA ALA A 57 -6.23 19.93 3.12
C ALA A 57 -6.93 21.15 3.76
N GLN A 58 -7.68 21.93 2.95
CA GLN A 58 -8.48 23.04 3.46
C GLN A 58 -9.52 22.58 4.49
N SER A 59 -10.18 21.45 4.24
CA SER A 59 -11.16 20.85 5.15
C SER A 59 -10.51 20.39 6.46
N ALA A 60 -9.34 19.74 6.38
CA ALA A 60 -8.58 19.31 7.55
C ALA A 60 -8.17 20.49 8.44
N VAL A 61 -7.64 21.56 7.84
CA VAL A 61 -7.28 22.80 8.56
C VAL A 61 -8.49 23.40 9.27
N LYS A 62 -9.64 23.52 8.59
CA LYS A 62 -10.90 24.00 9.20
C LYS A 62 -11.37 23.15 10.39
N LYS A 63 -11.00 21.86 10.43
CA LYS A 63 -11.29 20.93 11.53
C LYS A 63 -10.21 20.92 12.62
N GLY A 64 -9.19 21.78 12.52
CA GLY A 64 -8.05 21.80 13.45
C GLY A 64 -7.08 20.63 13.29
N LEU A 65 -7.12 19.94 12.15
CA LEU A 65 -6.21 18.84 11.83
C LEU A 65 -5.03 19.35 10.99
N THR A 66 -3.87 18.71 11.14
CA THR A 66 -2.69 18.99 10.31
C THR A 66 -2.71 18.07 9.08
N PRO A 67 -3.01 18.56 7.87
CA PRO A 67 -3.01 17.71 6.69
C PRO A 67 -1.64 17.13 6.34
N PHE A 68 -1.68 15.94 5.75
CA PHE A 68 -0.51 15.21 5.28
C PHE A 68 -0.82 14.46 3.96
N PRO A 69 0.15 14.36 3.03
CA PRO A 69 -0.08 13.76 1.73
C PRO A 69 -0.08 12.23 1.81
N VAL A 70 -1.07 11.62 1.17
CA VAL A 70 -1.30 10.17 1.10
C VAL A 70 -1.43 9.76 -0.36
N VAL A 71 -0.92 8.58 -0.71
CA VAL A 71 -1.32 7.88 -1.94
C VAL A 71 -2.03 6.58 -1.60
N VAL A 72 -3.01 6.24 -2.41
CA VAL A 72 -3.87 5.07 -2.18
C VAL A 72 -3.67 4.10 -3.33
N LYS A 73 -3.14 2.90 -3.07
CA LYS A 73 -3.03 1.85 -4.10
C LYS A 73 -4.37 1.66 -4.81
N ASP A 74 -4.33 1.52 -6.13
CA ASP A 74 -5.54 1.62 -6.95
C ASP A 74 -6.55 0.46 -6.83
N CYS A 75 -6.28 -0.51 -5.96
CA CYS A 75 -7.25 -1.54 -5.55
C CYS A 75 -8.07 -1.18 -4.31
N PHE A 76 -7.96 0.04 -3.81
CA PHE A 76 -8.78 0.56 -2.72
C PHE A 76 -9.80 1.57 -3.25
N ALA A 77 -11.03 1.45 -2.74
CA ALA A 77 -12.14 2.32 -3.10
C ALA A 77 -11.93 3.73 -2.54
N VAL A 78 -12.16 4.72 -3.38
CA VAL A 78 -12.24 6.14 -3.02
C VAL A 78 -13.45 6.68 -3.76
N GLU A 79 -14.45 7.15 -3.03
CA GLU A 79 -15.70 7.61 -3.62
C GLU A 79 -15.45 8.73 -4.63
N GLY A 80 -16.06 8.61 -5.81
CA GLY A 80 -15.94 9.60 -6.90
C GLY A 80 -14.65 9.50 -7.73
N TYR A 81 -13.74 8.57 -7.42
CA TYR A 81 -12.50 8.34 -8.18
C TYR A 81 -12.40 6.92 -8.70
N ALA A 82 -11.85 6.74 -9.90
CA ALA A 82 -11.71 5.42 -10.49
C ALA A 82 -10.91 4.46 -9.59
N MET A 83 -11.30 3.19 -9.59
CA MET A 83 -10.60 2.08 -8.94
C MET A 83 -10.37 0.99 -9.97
N THR A 84 -9.26 1.09 -10.69
CA THR A 84 -9.01 0.31 -11.91
C THR A 84 -8.27 -1.00 -11.63
N CYS A 85 -7.65 -1.13 -10.44
CA CYS A 85 -6.75 -2.24 -10.12
C CYS A 85 -5.63 -2.43 -11.16
N ALA A 86 -5.21 -1.34 -11.80
CA ALA A 86 -4.31 -1.35 -12.96
C ALA A 86 -4.75 -2.27 -14.11
N SER A 87 -6.06 -2.45 -14.29
CA SER A 87 -6.65 -3.34 -15.29
C SER A 87 -7.57 -2.57 -16.24
N LYS A 88 -7.55 -2.97 -17.52
CA LYS A 88 -8.58 -2.58 -18.49
C LYS A 88 -9.98 -3.01 -18.04
N MET A 89 -10.09 -4.10 -17.27
CA MET A 89 -11.38 -4.59 -16.78
C MET A 89 -12.13 -3.54 -15.96
N LEU A 90 -11.42 -2.67 -15.24
CA LEU A 90 -12.02 -1.69 -14.33
C LEU A 90 -11.59 -0.25 -14.66
N GLU A 91 -11.07 0.01 -15.87
CA GLU A 91 -10.51 1.31 -16.26
C GLU A 91 -11.46 2.49 -15.99
N ASN A 92 -12.77 2.27 -16.13
CA ASN A 92 -13.83 3.27 -15.95
C ASN A 92 -14.69 3.03 -14.69
N TYR A 93 -14.32 2.08 -13.83
CA TYR A 93 -15.13 1.76 -12.64
C TYR A 93 -14.90 2.79 -11.53
N VAL A 94 -15.98 3.42 -11.08
CA VAL A 94 -15.99 4.36 -9.95
C VAL A 94 -16.83 3.75 -8.81
N PRO A 95 -16.21 3.36 -7.68
CA PRO A 95 -16.94 2.82 -6.54
C PRO A 95 -17.79 3.91 -5.85
N PRO A 96 -18.99 3.58 -5.36
CA PRO A 96 -19.88 4.54 -4.71
C PRO A 96 -19.57 4.72 -3.21
N TYR A 97 -18.36 4.37 -2.76
CA TYR A 97 -17.96 4.42 -1.37
C TYR A 97 -16.43 4.52 -1.24
N THR A 98 -15.97 4.86 -0.05
CA THR A 98 -14.54 4.91 0.30
C THR A 98 -14.18 3.74 1.22
N ALA A 99 -13.03 3.10 0.96
CA ALA A 99 -12.53 2.00 1.77
C ALA A 99 -12.28 2.44 3.22
N THR A 100 -12.54 1.56 4.21
CA THR A 100 -12.50 1.94 5.62
C THR A 100 -11.14 2.49 6.05
N VAL A 101 -10.05 1.86 5.63
CA VAL A 101 -8.68 2.30 5.95
C VAL A 101 -8.35 3.67 5.34
N VAL A 102 -8.89 3.96 4.15
CA VAL A 102 -8.73 5.25 3.50
C VAL A 102 -9.51 6.30 4.27
N GLN A 103 -10.79 6.04 4.58
CA GLN A 103 -11.64 6.96 5.33
C GLN A 103 -11.03 7.34 6.68
N ARG A 104 -10.48 6.35 7.41
CA ARG A 104 -9.81 6.57 8.70
C ARG A 104 -8.61 7.52 8.58
N LEU A 105 -7.83 7.47 7.49
CA LEU A 105 -6.77 8.46 7.26
C LEU A 105 -7.34 9.84 6.95
N LEU A 106 -8.37 9.93 6.11
CA LEU A 106 -9.02 11.21 5.78
C LEU A 106 -9.54 11.91 7.03
N ASP A 107 -10.14 11.16 7.95
CA ASP A 107 -10.66 11.66 9.23
C ASP A 107 -9.55 12.18 10.16
N LYS A 108 -8.29 11.83 9.89
CA LYS A 108 -7.10 12.31 10.62
C LYS A 108 -6.32 13.40 9.87
N GLY A 109 -6.81 13.85 8.72
CA GLY A 109 -6.17 14.89 7.90
C GLY A 109 -5.40 14.35 6.69
N GLY A 110 -5.53 13.07 6.36
CA GLY A 110 -4.95 12.52 5.14
C GLY A 110 -5.52 13.21 3.89
N CYS A 111 -4.64 13.57 2.97
CA CYS A 111 -4.99 14.23 1.71
C CYS A 111 -4.49 13.37 0.55
N ILE A 112 -5.40 12.81 -0.25
CA ILE A 112 -5.07 11.86 -1.32
C ILE A 112 -4.50 12.64 -2.51
N VAL A 113 -3.20 12.47 -2.77
CA VAL A 113 -2.48 13.08 -3.90
C VAL A 113 -2.71 12.29 -5.19
N GLY A 114 -2.94 10.97 -5.09
CA GLY A 114 -3.32 10.15 -6.23
C GLY A 114 -3.61 8.69 -5.90
N LYS A 115 -4.17 7.98 -6.88
CA LYS A 115 -4.28 6.52 -6.90
C LYS A 115 -2.97 5.92 -7.41
N ALA A 116 -2.29 5.16 -6.56
CA ALA A 116 -0.98 4.60 -6.86
C ALA A 116 -1.07 3.37 -7.78
N ASN A 117 -0.17 3.31 -8.75
CA ASN A 117 -0.06 2.25 -9.74
C ASN A 117 0.45 0.93 -9.12
N MET A 118 0.17 -0.19 -9.78
CA MET A 118 0.32 -1.54 -9.24
C MET A 118 0.37 -2.61 -10.34
N ASP A 119 0.72 -3.84 -9.97
CA ASP A 119 0.41 -4.99 -10.85
C ASP A 119 -1.10 -5.19 -10.96
N GLU A 120 -1.56 -5.60 -12.14
CA GLU A 120 -2.97 -5.85 -12.44
C GLU A 120 -3.61 -6.78 -11.38
N PHE A 121 -4.68 -6.33 -10.72
CA PHE A 121 -5.36 -7.05 -9.64
C PHE A 121 -4.43 -7.54 -8.51
N CYS A 122 -3.37 -6.80 -8.19
CA CYS A 122 -2.35 -7.19 -7.22
C CYS A 122 -1.49 -8.40 -7.64
N MET A 123 -1.61 -8.91 -8.87
CA MET A 123 -0.99 -10.15 -9.32
C MET A 123 0.37 -9.89 -9.98
N GLY A 124 1.41 -9.75 -9.17
CA GLY A 124 2.78 -9.62 -9.63
C GLY A 124 3.73 -9.24 -8.49
N THR A 125 5.01 -9.13 -8.84
CA THR A 125 6.10 -8.79 -7.91
C THR A 125 6.99 -7.68 -8.45
N SER A 126 6.53 -6.91 -9.44
CA SER A 126 7.35 -5.90 -10.11
C SER A 126 6.61 -4.62 -10.49
N SER A 127 5.28 -4.62 -10.54
CA SER A 127 4.44 -3.47 -10.94
C SER A 127 4.73 -2.97 -12.37
N VAL A 128 5.05 -3.89 -13.29
CA VAL A 128 5.47 -3.53 -14.68
C VAL A 128 4.47 -3.94 -15.76
N LEU A 129 3.54 -4.84 -15.43
CA LEU A 129 2.61 -5.45 -16.40
C LEU A 129 1.16 -4.93 -16.25
N GLY A 130 0.97 -3.84 -15.52
CA GLY A 130 -0.32 -3.16 -15.39
C GLY A 130 -0.76 -2.49 -16.69
N HIS A 131 -2.07 -2.33 -16.87
CA HIS A 131 -2.67 -1.76 -18.07
C HIS A 131 -2.22 -0.31 -18.36
N PHE A 132 -1.97 0.48 -17.31
CA PHE A 132 -1.59 1.89 -17.40
C PHE A 132 -0.08 2.11 -17.57
N GLY A 133 0.67 1.04 -17.86
CA GLY A 133 2.11 1.08 -18.02
C GLY A 133 2.88 0.80 -16.72
N PRO A 134 4.21 0.68 -16.84
CA PRO A 134 5.05 0.21 -15.75
C PRO A 134 5.31 1.30 -14.71
N VAL A 135 5.45 0.86 -13.46
CA VAL A 135 6.10 1.64 -12.40
C VAL A 135 7.61 1.41 -12.49
N LYS A 136 8.37 2.50 -12.40
CA LYS A 136 9.84 2.51 -12.50
C LYS A 136 10.42 2.94 -11.16
N SER A 137 11.48 2.27 -10.68
CA SER A 137 12.11 2.66 -9.41
C SER A 137 12.76 4.04 -9.52
N ALA A 138 12.65 4.84 -8.46
CA ALA A 138 13.37 6.11 -8.38
C ALA A 138 14.85 5.96 -8.02
N LEU A 139 15.34 4.72 -7.84
CA LEU A 139 16.77 4.42 -7.81
C LEU A 139 17.43 4.48 -9.20
N THR A 140 16.63 4.60 -10.26
CA THR A 140 17.10 4.83 -11.63
C THR A 140 16.93 6.30 -12.01
N GLU A 141 18.01 6.98 -12.39
CA GLU A 141 17.99 8.41 -12.75
C GLU A 141 17.32 8.66 -14.11
N ASP A 142 17.78 7.94 -15.14
CA ASP A 142 17.20 7.92 -16.47
C ASP A 142 16.35 6.66 -16.65
N VAL A 143 15.07 6.86 -16.96
CA VAL A 143 14.08 5.78 -17.04
C VAL A 143 13.51 5.64 -18.45
N ALA A 144 14.17 6.20 -19.46
CA ALA A 144 13.73 6.13 -20.85
C ALA A 144 13.76 4.68 -21.37
N ASP A 145 14.92 4.03 -21.28
CA ASP A 145 15.17 2.76 -21.97
C ASP A 145 15.40 1.56 -21.02
N ASP A 146 16.18 1.75 -19.95
CA ASP A 146 16.49 0.72 -18.95
C ASP A 146 16.25 1.26 -17.54
N TRP A 147 15.65 0.45 -16.67
CA TRP A 147 15.26 0.87 -15.32
C TRP A 147 15.04 -0.31 -14.39
N LEU A 148 15.28 -0.06 -13.09
CA LEU A 148 15.09 -1.05 -12.05
C LEU A 148 13.61 -1.18 -11.69
N VAL A 149 13.15 -2.42 -11.57
CA VAL A 149 11.80 -2.68 -11.08
C VAL A 149 11.65 -2.19 -9.63
N PRO A 150 10.53 -1.55 -9.27
CA PRO A 150 10.28 -1.11 -7.90
C PRO A 150 9.79 -2.24 -6.99
N GLY A 151 9.71 -3.48 -7.46
CA GLY A 151 8.99 -4.55 -6.79
C GLY A 151 7.46 -4.41 -6.94
N GLY A 152 6.71 -5.32 -6.34
CA GLY A 152 5.26 -5.32 -6.53
C GLY A 152 4.50 -6.21 -5.56
N SER A 153 3.18 -6.09 -5.51
CA SER A 153 2.34 -5.31 -6.44
C SER A 153 2.05 -3.87 -6.00
N SER A 154 2.56 -3.40 -4.86
CA SER A 154 2.37 -2.02 -4.39
C SER A 154 3.52 -1.09 -4.81
N GLY A 155 4.07 -1.27 -6.01
CA GLY A 155 5.25 -0.54 -6.49
C GLY A 155 5.03 0.97 -6.57
N GLY A 156 3.86 1.41 -7.08
CA GLY A 156 3.53 2.83 -7.17
C GLY A 156 3.48 3.50 -5.79
N SER A 157 2.92 2.82 -4.79
CA SER A 157 2.88 3.33 -3.41
C SER A 157 4.29 3.49 -2.83
N ALA A 158 5.19 2.54 -3.10
CA ALA A 158 6.58 2.59 -2.62
C ALA A 158 7.36 3.74 -3.26
N VAL A 159 7.28 3.86 -4.59
CA VAL A 159 7.98 4.91 -5.36
C VAL A 159 7.45 6.31 -5.00
N ALA A 160 6.14 6.46 -4.85
CA ALA A 160 5.54 7.72 -4.41
C ALA A 160 6.04 8.15 -3.02
N VAL A 161 6.14 7.21 -2.08
CA VAL A 161 6.70 7.48 -0.75
C VAL A 161 8.19 7.82 -0.84
N GLN A 162 8.97 7.06 -1.62
CA GLN A 162 10.40 7.29 -1.81
C GLN A 162 10.67 8.73 -2.30
N LEU A 163 9.95 9.14 -3.34
CA LEU A 163 10.09 10.45 -3.98
C LEU A 163 9.57 11.62 -3.12
N GLY A 164 8.71 11.35 -2.13
CA GLY A 164 8.06 12.40 -1.33
C GLY A 164 6.76 12.93 -1.93
N VAL A 165 6.18 12.22 -2.90
CA VAL A 165 4.80 12.44 -3.39
C VAL A 165 3.78 12.16 -2.29
N ALA A 166 4.11 11.26 -1.38
CA ALA A 166 3.32 10.97 -0.19
C ALA A 166 4.21 10.69 1.01
N GLU A 167 3.65 10.90 2.19
CA GLU A 167 4.28 10.45 3.43
C GLU A 167 3.81 9.06 3.83
N ILE A 168 2.58 8.73 3.44
CA ILE A 168 1.95 7.44 3.69
C ILE A 168 1.43 6.92 2.36
N GLY A 169 1.94 5.76 1.95
CA GLY A 169 1.36 4.96 0.89
C GLY A 169 0.50 3.87 1.49
N ILE A 170 -0.79 3.84 1.17
CA ILE A 170 -1.60 2.64 1.39
C ILE A 170 -1.23 1.62 0.33
N GLY A 171 -0.93 0.40 0.75
CA GLY A 171 -0.71 -0.76 -0.11
C GLY A 171 -1.61 -1.93 0.28
N SER A 172 -1.43 -3.05 -0.41
CA SER A 172 -1.93 -4.37 0.00
C SER A 172 -0.78 -5.37 0.00
N ASP A 173 -0.80 -6.35 0.90
CA ASP A 173 0.23 -7.38 1.01
C ASP A 173 -0.42 -8.74 1.23
N THR A 174 -0.50 -9.52 0.14
CA THR A 174 -1.04 -10.89 0.14
C THR A 174 0.07 -11.92 0.33
N GLY A 175 1.18 -11.76 -0.40
CA GLY A 175 2.33 -12.67 -0.40
C GLY A 175 3.68 -11.97 -0.26
N GLY A 176 3.69 -10.71 0.18
CA GLY A 176 4.88 -9.85 0.15
C GLY A 176 4.67 -8.53 -0.60
N SER A 177 3.45 -8.26 -1.08
CA SER A 177 3.19 -7.22 -2.09
C SER A 177 3.45 -5.78 -1.64
N SER A 178 3.78 -5.54 -0.37
CA SER A 178 4.24 -4.23 0.12
C SER A 178 5.62 -4.29 0.78
N ARG A 179 5.96 -5.40 1.44
CA ARG A 179 7.33 -5.60 1.97
C ARG A 179 8.38 -5.73 0.86
N ASN A 180 8.04 -6.42 -0.23
CA ASN A 180 8.89 -6.53 -1.42
C ASN A 180 9.20 -5.16 -2.04
N PRO A 181 8.21 -4.34 -2.44
CA PRO A 181 8.51 -3.02 -3.00
C PRO A 181 9.11 -2.05 -1.97
N ALA A 182 8.82 -2.20 -0.68
CA ALA A 182 9.50 -1.42 0.35
C ALA A 182 11.02 -1.70 0.37
N ALA A 183 11.41 -2.98 0.33
CA ALA A 183 12.81 -3.37 0.27
C ALA A 183 13.51 -2.87 -1.02
N PHE A 184 12.82 -2.92 -2.16
CA PHE A 184 13.38 -2.53 -3.46
C PHE A 184 13.57 -1.01 -3.60
N ASN A 185 12.83 -0.19 -2.85
CA ASN A 185 12.90 1.27 -2.94
C ASN A 185 13.49 1.95 -1.70
N GLY A 186 14.01 1.16 -0.74
CA GLY A 186 14.63 1.71 0.48
C GLY A 186 13.65 2.46 1.39
N VAL A 187 12.39 2.02 1.45
CA VAL A 187 11.36 2.58 2.35
C VAL A 187 10.89 1.53 3.36
N PHE A 188 10.13 1.94 4.37
CA PHE A 188 9.55 1.03 5.35
C PHE A 188 8.22 0.51 4.84
N GLY A 189 8.01 -0.80 4.91
CA GLY A 189 6.76 -1.48 4.55
C GLY A 189 6.25 -2.35 5.70
N LEU A 190 5.06 -2.04 6.20
CA LEU A 190 4.42 -2.76 7.30
C LEU A 190 3.17 -3.49 6.79
N LYS A 191 3.22 -4.82 6.82
CA LYS A 191 2.03 -5.66 6.77
C LYS A 191 1.64 -6.03 8.21
N PRO A 192 0.58 -5.43 8.78
CA PRO A 192 0.14 -5.76 10.13
C PRO A 192 -0.40 -7.19 10.23
N THR A 193 -0.81 -7.56 11.45
CA THR A 193 -1.59 -8.78 11.71
C THR A 193 -2.87 -8.77 10.88
N TYR A 194 -3.24 -9.92 10.32
CA TYR A 194 -4.47 -10.08 9.56
C TYR A 194 -5.69 -9.63 10.40
N GLY A 195 -6.58 -8.84 9.78
CA GLY A 195 -7.77 -8.27 10.41
C GLY A 195 -7.55 -6.96 11.17
N VAL A 196 -6.32 -6.56 11.53
CA VAL A 196 -6.09 -5.29 12.27
C VAL A 196 -6.48 -4.07 11.43
N LEU A 197 -6.24 -4.14 10.12
CA LEU A 197 -6.72 -3.16 9.16
C LEU A 197 -7.85 -3.78 8.35
N SER A 198 -9.00 -3.09 8.31
CA SER A 198 -10.19 -3.54 7.59
C SER A 198 -9.93 -3.72 6.10
N ARG A 199 -10.43 -4.82 5.55
CA ARG A 199 -10.43 -5.14 4.12
C ARG A 199 -11.65 -4.57 3.39
N HIS A 200 -12.57 -3.90 4.09
CA HIS A 200 -13.71 -3.26 3.45
C HIS A 200 -13.25 -2.20 2.44
N GLY A 201 -13.65 -2.37 1.19
CA GLY A 201 -13.26 -1.54 0.06
C GLY A 201 -11.87 -1.82 -0.54
N LEU A 202 -11.20 -2.89 -0.12
CA LEU A 202 -10.09 -3.50 -0.85
C LEU A 202 -10.66 -4.53 -1.84
N VAL A 203 -10.26 -4.44 -3.12
CA VAL A 203 -10.54 -5.50 -4.09
C VAL A 203 -9.82 -6.79 -3.68
N PRO A 204 -10.53 -7.90 -3.43
CA PRO A 204 -9.93 -9.11 -2.89
C PRO A 204 -9.14 -9.85 -3.97
N LEU A 205 -7.92 -10.28 -3.60
CA LEU A 205 -7.11 -11.25 -4.31
C LEU A 205 -7.23 -12.63 -3.65
N VAL A 206 -6.82 -12.74 -2.38
CA VAL A 206 -6.90 -13.95 -1.55
C VAL A 206 -7.46 -13.58 -0.18
N ASN A 207 -8.70 -13.96 0.12
CA ASN A 207 -9.44 -13.47 1.28
C ASN A 207 -8.76 -13.81 2.61
N SER A 208 -8.08 -14.96 2.66
CA SER A 208 -7.38 -15.45 3.86
C SER A 208 -6.00 -14.84 4.05
N LEU A 209 -5.45 -14.12 3.06
CA LEU A 209 -4.08 -13.61 3.08
C LEU A 209 -3.98 -12.09 2.85
N ASP A 210 -4.97 -11.48 2.23
CA ASP A 210 -4.97 -10.05 1.92
C ASP A 210 -4.95 -9.21 3.20
N VAL A 211 -3.95 -8.35 3.30
CA VAL A 211 -3.85 -7.40 4.39
C VAL A 211 -3.55 -6.02 3.81
N PRO A 212 -4.39 -4.99 4.07
CA PRO A 212 -4.01 -3.61 3.84
C PRO A 212 -2.71 -3.31 4.56
N SER A 213 -1.82 -2.57 3.92
CA SER A 213 -0.46 -2.36 4.40
C SER A 213 -0.08 -0.90 4.29
N ILE A 214 1.03 -0.56 4.95
CA ILE A 214 1.53 0.80 5.05
C ILE A 214 2.93 0.86 4.46
N LEU A 215 3.18 1.87 3.63
CA LEU A 215 4.51 2.28 3.21
C LEU A 215 4.80 3.69 3.72
N ALA A 216 5.98 3.91 4.31
CA ALA A 216 6.40 5.21 4.83
C ALA A 216 7.93 5.36 4.86
N LYS A 217 8.44 6.56 5.15
CA LYS A 217 9.90 6.82 5.25
C LYS A 217 10.53 6.40 6.59
N SER A 218 9.73 5.99 7.58
CA SER A 218 10.25 5.54 8.88
C SER A 218 9.33 4.52 9.55
N ALA A 219 9.89 3.68 10.43
CA ALA A 219 9.12 2.76 11.27
C ALA A 219 8.11 3.49 12.16
N THR A 220 8.48 4.66 12.69
CA THR A 220 7.58 5.51 13.49
C THR A 220 6.39 5.99 12.67
N SER A 221 6.62 6.41 11.43
CA SER A 221 5.53 6.78 10.52
C SER A 221 4.62 5.59 10.24
N CYS A 222 5.18 4.39 10.00
CA CYS A 222 4.37 3.18 9.85
C CYS A 222 3.49 2.90 11.08
N TRP A 223 4.04 3.03 12.29
CA TRP A 223 3.29 2.81 13.52
C TRP A 223 2.15 3.83 13.70
N LYS A 224 2.45 5.13 13.53
CA LYS A 224 1.42 6.19 13.61
C LYS A 224 0.30 5.97 12.59
N SER A 225 0.64 5.56 11.37
CA SER A 225 -0.35 5.23 10.34
C SER A 225 -1.20 4.03 10.72
N LEU A 226 -0.60 3.00 11.32
CA LEU A 226 -1.32 1.85 11.82
C LEU A 226 -2.33 2.26 12.90
N GLU A 227 -1.91 3.09 13.87
CA GLU A 227 -2.79 3.60 14.92
C GLU A 227 -3.96 4.42 14.37
N MET A 228 -3.74 5.21 13.32
CA MET A 228 -4.82 5.96 12.67
C MET A 228 -5.84 5.07 11.96
N MET A 229 -5.41 3.94 11.41
CA MET A 229 -6.24 3.10 10.54
C MET A 229 -6.79 1.83 11.21
N ALA A 230 -6.25 1.39 12.34
CA ALA A 230 -6.59 0.12 12.97
C ALA A 230 -7.91 0.13 13.75
N GLY A 231 -8.40 -1.07 14.05
CA GLY A 231 -9.55 -1.31 14.91
C GLY A 231 -10.73 -1.97 14.18
N ILE A 232 -11.68 -2.49 14.97
CA ILE A 232 -12.85 -3.21 14.49
C ILE A 232 -13.64 -2.38 13.47
N ASP A 233 -14.07 -3.03 12.39
CA ASP A 233 -14.93 -2.47 11.37
C ASP A 233 -16.16 -3.37 11.19
N LYS A 234 -17.36 -2.78 11.33
CA LYS A 234 -18.62 -3.49 11.16
C LYS A 234 -18.85 -3.98 9.73
N GLN A 235 -18.15 -3.40 8.76
CA GLN A 235 -18.22 -3.79 7.34
C GLN A 235 -17.22 -4.91 7.00
N ASP A 236 -16.35 -5.30 7.93
CA ASP A 236 -15.40 -6.39 7.76
C ASP A 236 -15.51 -7.38 8.93
N SER A 237 -16.21 -8.49 8.67
CA SER A 237 -16.40 -9.60 9.62
C SER A 237 -15.10 -10.28 10.08
N THR A 238 -13.97 -10.00 9.42
CA THR A 238 -12.65 -10.52 9.78
C THR A 238 -11.78 -9.52 10.54
N SER A 239 -12.30 -8.31 10.76
CA SER A 239 -11.55 -7.27 11.47
C SER A 239 -11.33 -7.63 12.94
N THR A 240 -10.20 -7.21 13.48
CA THR A 240 -9.81 -7.41 14.88
C THR A 240 -9.22 -6.13 15.45
N GLU A 241 -9.24 -6.02 16.78
CA GLU A 241 -8.56 -4.93 17.48
C GLU A 241 -7.05 -4.96 17.27
N LEU A 242 -6.44 -3.78 17.31
CA LEU A 242 -4.99 -3.64 17.38
C LEU A 242 -4.52 -4.23 18.73
N PRO A 243 -3.61 -5.22 18.74
CA PRO A 243 -3.10 -5.75 19.99
C PRO A 243 -2.43 -4.64 20.81
N LEU A 244 -2.64 -4.65 22.14
CA LEU A 244 -1.98 -3.73 23.06
C LEU A 244 -0.46 -3.86 22.89
N SER A 245 0.19 -2.75 22.55
CA SER A 245 1.65 -2.68 22.49
C SER A 245 2.18 -2.26 23.85
N ALA A 246 3.12 -3.03 24.41
CA ALA A 246 3.82 -2.64 25.62
C ALA A 246 4.78 -1.45 25.41
N GLY A 247 4.98 -1.03 24.15
CA GLY A 247 6.09 -0.17 23.76
C GLY A 247 7.44 -0.87 23.94
N CYS A 248 8.43 -0.53 23.12
CA CYS A 248 9.79 -1.05 23.29
C CYS A 248 10.73 0.14 23.43
N SER A 249 11.02 0.53 24.68
CA SER A 249 11.95 1.62 24.99
C SER A 249 13.41 1.18 24.98
N SER A 250 13.66 -0.14 25.03
CA SER A 250 15.00 -0.73 25.02
C SER A 250 14.97 -2.10 24.33
N LEU A 251 16.02 -2.39 23.57
CA LEU A 251 16.22 -3.71 22.96
C LEU A 251 16.87 -4.72 23.93
N SER A 252 17.25 -4.29 25.14
CA SER A 252 17.86 -5.15 26.15
C SER A 252 16.94 -6.31 26.52
N GLY A 253 17.43 -7.54 26.34
CA GLY A 253 16.67 -8.75 26.65
C GLY A 253 15.64 -9.17 25.58
N LEU A 254 15.40 -8.35 24.54
CA LEU A 254 14.58 -8.74 23.40
C LEU A 254 15.25 -9.91 22.67
N ARG A 255 14.52 -10.99 22.42
CA ARG A 255 15.01 -12.14 21.65
C ARG A 255 14.58 -12.03 20.21
N ILE A 256 15.51 -12.15 19.28
CA ILE A 256 15.27 -12.08 17.84
C ILE A 256 15.68 -13.42 17.25
N GLY A 257 14.70 -14.16 16.73
CA GLY A 257 14.92 -15.42 16.03
C GLY A 257 15.37 -15.18 14.59
N VAL A 258 16.49 -15.79 14.18
CA VAL A 258 16.98 -15.80 12.80
C VAL A 258 16.81 -17.22 12.26
N PRO A 259 15.85 -17.47 11.34
CA PRO A 259 15.64 -18.79 10.77
C PRO A 259 16.82 -19.23 9.90
N LYS A 260 17.41 -20.39 10.20
CA LYS A 260 18.51 -20.93 9.40
C LYS A 260 18.12 -21.19 7.94
N GLU A 261 16.85 -21.50 7.68
CA GLU A 261 16.31 -21.76 6.33
C GLU A 261 16.26 -20.51 5.43
N TYR A 262 16.40 -19.30 6.00
CA TYR A 262 16.46 -18.06 5.22
C TYR A 262 17.84 -17.82 4.59
N HIS A 263 18.91 -18.44 5.12
CA HIS A 263 20.19 -18.54 4.44
C HIS A 263 20.15 -19.76 3.51
N ASN A 264 19.77 -19.53 2.26
CA ASN A 264 19.64 -20.55 1.25
C ASN A 264 20.34 -20.14 -0.06
N GLU A 265 20.40 -21.07 -1.02
CA GLU A 265 21.11 -20.91 -2.28
C GLU A 265 20.62 -19.76 -3.19
N PHE A 266 19.42 -19.21 -2.93
CA PHE A 266 18.87 -18.09 -3.70
C PHE A 266 19.17 -16.72 -3.08
N LEU A 267 19.69 -16.67 -1.85
CA LEU A 267 20.05 -15.42 -1.20
C LEU A 267 21.40 -14.93 -1.75
N SER A 268 21.44 -13.69 -2.26
CA SER A 268 22.71 -13.11 -2.70
C SER A 268 23.65 -12.82 -1.54
N ASN A 269 24.95 -12.84 -1.81
CA ASN A 269 25.98 -12.49 -0.82
C ASN A 269 25.74 -11.08 -0.26
N ASP A 270 25.43 -10.10 -1.11
CA ASP A 270 25.16 -8.72 -0.68
C ASP A 270 23.97 -8.63 0.30
N ALA A 271 22.89 -9.37 0.03
CA ALA A 271 21.73 -9.41 0.92
C ALA A 271 22.08 -10.09 2.25
N TRP A 272 22.88 -11.17 2.21
CA TRP A 272 23.37 -11.86 3.40
C TRP A 272 24.27 -10.96 4.26
N GLU A 273 25.15 -10.18 3.64
CA GLU A 273 26.00 -9.22 4.34
C GLU A 273 25.18 -8.12 5.04
N VAL A 274 24.18 -7.55 4.34
CA VAL A 274 23.27 -6.56 4.93
C VAL A 274 22.47 -7.16 6.09
N TRP A 275 21.97 -8.39 5.94
CA TRP A 275 21.26 -9.11 7.00
C TRP A 275 22.11 -9.23 8.26
N ASN A 276 23.35 -9.72 8.11
CA ASN A 276 24.27 -9.88 9.23
C ASN A 276 24.66 -8.56 9.87
N ARG A 277 24.85 -7.50 9.08
CA ARG A 277 25.07 -6.14 9.62
C ARG A 277 23.90 -5.67 10.48
N ALA A 278 22.66 -5.89 10.04
CA ALA A 278 21.47 -5.54 10.81
C ALA A 278 21.36 -6.34 12.11
N ALA A 279 21.57 -7.67 12.06
CA ALA A 279 21.58 -8.52 13.25
C ALA A 279 22.65 -8.09 14.28
N ASN A 280 23.86 -7.79 13.80
CA ASN A 280 24.96 -7.31 14.65
C ASN A 280 24.65 -5.94 15.29
N LEU A 281 24.01 -5.03 14.55
CA LEU A 281 23.58 -3.75 15.10
C LEU A 281 22.58 -3.94 16.25
N LEU A 282 21.58 -4.80 16.06
CA LEU A 282 20.58 -5.12 17.08
C LEU A 282 21.22 -5.79 18.30
N HIS A 283 22.17 -6.70 18.08
CA HIS A 283 22.92 -7.34 19.15
C HIS A 283 23.71 -6.33 20.00
N ARG A 284 24.46 -5.43 19.36
CA ARG A 284 25.21 -4.35 20.04
C ARG A 284 24.30 -3.41 20.83
N LYS A 285 23.02 -3.33 20.49
CA LYS A 285 22.00 -2.54 21.21
C LYS A 285 21.31 -3.31 22.34
N GLY A 286 21.74 -4.54 22.63
CA GLY A 286 21.27 -5.34 23.78
C GLY A 286 20.30 -6.47 23.44
N ALA A 287 19.95 -6.65 22.16
CA ALA A 287 19.12 -7.77 21.74
C ALA A 287 19.90 -9.10 21.77
N LYS A 288 19.18 -10.19 22.05
CA LYS A 288 19.70 -11.56 21.95
C LYS A 288 19.33 -12.12 20.59
N ILE A 289 20.32 -12.30 19.71
CA ILE A 289 20.14 -12.95 18.41
C ILE A 289 20.21 -14.47 18.63
N VAL A 290 19.18 -15.19 18.20
CA VAL A 290 19.03 -16.63 18.42
C VAL A 290 18.76 -17.28 17.08
N GLU A 291 19.57 -18.26 16.69
CA GLU A 291 19.23 -19.08 15.53
C GLU A 291 18.01 -19.95 15.85
N VAL A 292 17.05 -20.01 14.92
CA VAL A 292 15.84 -20.84 15.03
C VAL A 292 15.67 -21.67 13.76
N SER A 293 14.78 -22.67 13.82
CA SER A 293 14.43 -23.49 12.66
C SER A 293 12.96 -23.33 12.30
N LEU A 294 12.71 -23.00 11.03
CA LEU A 294 11.41 -23.01 10.37
C LEU A 294 11.47 -24.00 9.19
N PRO A 295 11.51 -25.32 9.45
CA PRO A 295 11.85 -26.32 8.44
C PRO A 295 10.85 -26.41 7.28
N TYR A 296 9.63 -25.88 7.47
CA TYR A 296 8.57 -25.87 6.48
C TYR A 296 8.56 -24.61 5.59
N THR A 297 9.46 -23.64 5.80
CA THR A 297 9.55 -22.42 4.98
C THR A 297 9.64 -22.73 3.49
N LYS A 298 10.39 -23.76 3.08
CA LYS A 298 10.52 -24.14 1.67
C LYS A 298 9.19 -24.49 0.98
N TYR A 299 8.17 -24.88 1.74
CA TYR A 299 6.85 -25.21 1.21
C TYR A 299 5.93 -23.98 1.09
N SER A 300 6.29 -22.84 1.70
CA SER A 300 5.40 -21.68 1.79
C SER A 300 4.98 -21.15 0.42
N LEU A 301 5.89 -21.17 -0.56
CA LEU A 301 5.59 -20.72 -1.91
C LEU A 301 4.58 -21.64 -2.60
N VAL A 302 4.75 -22.96 -2.49
CA VAL A 302 3.82 -23.94 -3.09
C VAL A 302 2.44 -23.84 -2.44
N CYS A 303 2.38 -23.78 -1.11
CA CYS A 303 1.11 -23.58 -0.39
C CYS A 303 0.42 -22.28 -0.80
N TYR A 304 1.19 -21.18 -0.91
CA TYR A 304 0.66 -19.90 -1.40
C TYR A 304 0.10 -20.01 -2.80
N GLN A 305 0.78 -20.69 -3.74
CA GLN A 305 0.29 -20.82 -5.12
C GLN A 305 -1.06 -21.55 -5.17
N VAL A 306 -1.23 -22.63 -4.41
CA VAL A 306 -2.48 -23.40 -4.39
C VAL A 306 -3.62 -22.59 -3.76
N ILE A 307 -3.40 -22.05 -2.55
CA ILE A 307 -4.40 -21.25 -1.82
C ILE A 307 -4.80 -20.03 -2.66
N SER A 308 -3.81 -19.30 -3.19
CA SER A 308 -4.08 -18.09 -3.97
C SER A 308 -4.80 -18.41 -5.27
N ALA A 309 -4.43 -19.46 -6.00
CA ALA A 309 -5.11 -19.83 -7.24
C ALA A 309 -6.60 -20.12 -7.00
N ALA A 310 -6.93 -20.92 -5.98
CA ALA A 310 -8.31 -21.26 -5.64
C ALA A 310 -9.15 -20.01 -5.32
N ASP A 311 -8.66 -19.14 -4.43
CA ASP A 311 -9.36 -17.89 -4.10
C ASP A 311 -9.48 -16.94 -5.28
N ILE A 312 -8.44 -16.83 -6.12
CA ILE A 312 -8.43 -15.96 -7.31
C ILE A 312 -9.53 -16.38 -8.28
N ALA A 313 -9.66 -17.67 -8.58
CA ALA A 313 -10.71 -18.15 -9.48
C ALA A 313 -12.11 -17.72 -9.00
N SER A 314 -12.39 -17.89 -7.71
CA SER A 314 -13.67 -17.48 -7.11
C SER A 314 -13.84 -15.96 -7.06
N ASN A 315 -12.85 -15.22 -6.57
CA ASN A 315 -12.94 -13.78 -6.37
C ASN A 315 -13.06 -13.02 -7.70
N MET A 316 -12.38 -13.49 -8.73
CA MET A 316 -12.38 -12.89 -10.06
C MET A 316 -13.64 -13.24 -10.87
N ALA A 317 -14.50 -14.15 -10.42
CA ALA A 317 -15.72 -14.54 -11.13
C ALA A 317 -16.72 -13.38 -11.30
N ARG A 318 -16.73 -12.42 -10.35
CA ARG A 318 -17.62 -11.25 -10.35
C ARG A 318 -17.39 -10.26 -11.51
N TYR A 319 -16.25 -10.36 -12.19
CA TYR A 319 -15.92 -9.47 -13.31
C TYR A 319 -16.43 -10.11 -14.60
N ASP A 320 -17.74 -9.95 -14.82
CA ASP A 320 -18.49 -10.56 -15.92
C ASP A 320 -19.09 -9.52 -16.90
N SER A 321 -18.88 -8.23 -16.62
CA SER A 321 -19.26 -7.12 -17.49
C SER A 321 -20.77 -6.87 -17.61
N ILE A 322 -21.53 -7.34 -16.62
CA ILE A 322 -22.97 -7.07 -16.49
C ILE A 322 -23.21 -5.83 -15.65
N GLU A 323 -22.77 -5.85 -14.38
CA GLU A 323 -23.00 -4.73 -13.47
C GLU A 323 -21.99 -3.60 -13.64
N TYR A 324 -20.73 -3.94 -13.94
CA TYR A 324 -19.64 -2.97 -14.08
C TYR A 324 -18.45 -3.55 -14.86
N GLY A 325 -17.56 -2.66 -15.29
CA GLY A 325 -16.29 -3.00 -15.95
C GLY A 325 -16.35 -3.06 -17.48
N HIS A 326 -15.28 -3.53 -18.10
CA HIS A 326 -15.14 -3.63 -19.57
C HIS A 326 -16.16 -4.59 -20.16
N ARG A 327 -16.98 -4.14 -21.11
CA ARG A 327 -17.96 -4.96 -21.83
C ARG A 327 -17.58 -5.12 -23.30
N SER A 328 -17.41 -6.37 -23.74
CA SER A 328 -17.17 -6.69 -25.15
C SER A 328 -18.36 -6.33 -26.02
N LYS A 329 -18.10 -6.02 -27.29
CA LYS A 329 -19.12 -5.86 -28.33
C LYS A 329 -19.66 -7.20 -28.85
N ASN A 330 -19.05 -8.32 -28.47
CA ASN A 330 -19.48 -9.65 -28.87
C ASN A 330 -20.68 -10.12 -28.02
N GLU A 331 -21.89 -9.83 -28.49
CA GLU A 331 -23.14 -10.15 -27.80
C GLU A 331 -23.93 -11.31 -28.46
N LYS A 332 -23.24 -12.22 -29.16
CA LYS A 332 -23.87 -13.38 -29.82
C LYS A 332 -24.61 -14.29 -28.85
N SER A 333 -24.08 -14.43 -27.65
CA SER A 333 -24.71 -15.14 -26.53
C SER A 333 -24.16 -14.58 -25.20
N THR A 334 -24.83 -14.87 -24.09
CA THR A 334 -24.34 -14.49 -22.77
C THR A 334 -22.99 -15.14 -22.45
N PHE A 335 -22.77 -16.39 -22.87
CA PHE A 335 -21.48 -17.07 -22.71
C PHE A 335 -20.37 -16.40 -23.53
N ASP A 336 -20.64 -16.03 -24.78
CA ASP A 336 -19.67 -15.34 -25.64
C ASP A 336 -19.32 -13.96 -25.08
N LEU A 337 -20.29 -13.25 -24.54
CA LEU A 337 -20.09 -11.96 -23.89
C LEU A 337 -19.15 -12.11 -22.68
N TYR A 338 -19.42 -13.04 -21.76
CA TYR A 338 -18.57 -13.30 -20.60
C TYR A 338 -17.15 -13.67 -21.00
N ALA A 339 -17.01 -14.61 -21.94
CA ALA A 339 -15.71 -15.10 -22.37
C ALA A 339 -14.92 -13.98 -23.07
N SER A 340 -15.55 -13.23 -23.97
CA SER A 340 -14.90 -12.16 -24.74
C SER A 340 -14.50 -11.00 -23.84
N SER A 341 -15.39 -10.51 -22.98
CA SER A 341 -15.08 -9.39 -22.08
C SER A 341 -13.89 -9.69 -21.17
N ARG A 342 -13.87 -10.87 -20.55
CA ARG A 342 -12.76 -11.30 -19.69
C ARG A 342 -11.47 -11.50 -20.48
N SER A 343 -11.55 -12.06 -21.69
CA SER A 343 -10.39 -12.32 -22.54
C SER A 343 -9.74 -11.04 -23.06
N GLU A 344 -10.55 -10.05 -23.41
CA GLU A 344 -10.15 -8.73 -23.94
C GLU A 344 -9.57 -7.78 -22.90
N ALA A 345 -9.92 -7.97 -21.62
CA ALA A 345 -9.62 -7.02 -20.56
C ALA A 345 -8.53 -7.49 -19.59
N PHE A 346 -8.40 -8.79 -19.32
CA PHE A 346 -7.37 -9.31 -18.42
C PHE A 346 -6.07 -9.61 -19.17
N ASN A 347 -4.94 -9.26 -18.56
CA ASN A 347 -3.63 -9.69 -19.06
C ASN A 347 -3.41 -11.21 -18.87
N THR A 348 -2.29 -11.68 -19.40
CA THR A 348 -1.91 -13.10 -19.36
C THR A 348 -1.67 -13.61 -17.93
N VAL A 349 -1.16 -12.79 -17.01
CA VAL A 349 -0.89 -13.20 -15.62
C VAL A 349 -2.20 -13.49 -14.91
N VAL A 350 -3.18 -12.58 -15.00
CA VAL A 350 -4.50 -12.74 -14.40
C VAL A 350 -5.21 -13.97 -14.97
N LYS A 351 -5.23 -14.11 -16.31
CA LYS A 351 -5.85 -15.28 -16.97
C LYS A 351 -5.22 -16.60 -16.56
N ARG A 352 -3.89 -16.68 -16.46
CA ARG A 352 -3.19 -17.90 -16.03
C ARG A 352 -3.54 -18.28 -14.59
N ARG A 353 -3.64 -17.31 -13.68
CA ARG A 353 -4.00 -17.58 -12.28
C ARG A 353 -5.46 -18.03 -12.12
N ILE A 354 -6.39 -17.44 -12.89
CA ILE A 354 -7.78 -17.90 -12.93
C ILE A 354 -7.85 -19.34 -13.46
N MET A 355 -7.12 -19.66 -14.54
CA MET A 355 -7.08 -21.00 -15.12
C MET A 355 -6.52 -22.04 -14.15
N ALA A 356 -5.41 -21.73 -13.46
CA ALA A 356 -4.84 -22.60 -12.43
C ALA A 356 -5.80 -22.80 -11.25
N GLY A 357 -6.51 -21.75 -10.83
CA GLY A 357 -7.51 -21.84 -9.77
C GLY A 357 -8.67 -22.74 -10.12
N ASN A 358 -9.23 -22.57 -11.34
CA ASN A 358 -10.27 -23.46 -11.84
C ASN A 358 -9.80 -24.91 -11.85
N TYR A 359 -8.54 -25.19 -12.24
CA TYR A 359 -7.98 -26.54 -12.17
C TYR A 359 -8.00 -27.13 -10.76
N PHE A 360 -7.57 -26.38 -9.74
CA PHE A 360 -7.60 -26.86 -8.35
C PHE A 360 -9.01 -27.00 -7.76
N LEU A 361 -9.99 -26.27 -8.31
CA LEU A 361 -11.38 -26.30 -7.85
C LEU A 361 -12.26 -27.31 -8.58
N MET A 362 -11.80 -27.85 -9.72
CA MET A 362 -12.51 -28.94 -10.38
C MET A 362 -12.58 -30.14 -9.42
N ARG A 363 -13.80 -30.61 -9.13
CA ARG A 363 -14.01 -31.95 -8.58
C ARG A 363 -13.72 -32.96 -9.69
N GLU A 364 -13.06 -34.05 -9.32
CA GLU A 364 -12.99 -35.26 -10.15
C GLU A 364 -14.38 -35.77 -10.53
#